data_AF-A0A930DGD2-F1
#
_entry.id   AF-A0A930DGD2-F1
#
_cell.length_a   1.000
_cell.length_b   1.000
_cell.length_c   1.000
_cell.angle_alpha   90.00
_cell.angle_beta   90.00
_cell.angle_gamma   90.00
#
_symmetry.space_group_name_H-M   'P 1'
#
loop_
_entity.id
_entity.type
_entity.pdbx_description
1 polymer ?
#
loop_
_entity_poly.entity_id
_entity_poly.type
_entity_poly.pdbx_seq_one_letter_code
_entity_poly.pdbx_strand_id
1 'polypeptide(L)'
;MHFDIFKPVFDIMRDNTLFKLVIIMIVMDVVFGSLRAAKERDFNSSIGIDGGIRKIGMLISLVCLVFVDILCPVNLIGFVPEALREYMHIQDISVMEFFALLYIVYEVLSVLKNMTLSGLPVRRVWITVKGFLKKNTGEFVEIEDKE
;
A
#
# COMPACT_ATOMS: atom_id res chain seq x y z
N MET A 1 -25.87 -19.60 8.71
CA MET A 1 -25.58 -20.28 7.43
C MET A 1 -25.16 -19.27 6.33
N HIS A 2 -24.41 -18.21 6.65
CA HIS A 2 -24.06 -17.15 5.67
C HIS A 2 -22.58 -16.71 5.69
N PHE A 3 -21.72 -17.33 6.50
CA PHE A 3 -20.29 -17.01 6.59
C PHE A 3 -19.36 -18.04 5.92
N ASP A 4 -19.91 -19.14 5.37
CA ASP A 4 -19.10 -20.23 4.80
C ASP A 4 -18.38 -19.84 3.50
N ILE A 5 -18.94 -18.89 2.73
CA ILE A 5 -18.31 -18.36 1.50
C ILE A 5 -17.06 -17.53 1.81
N PHE A 6 -17.04 -16.82 2.94
CA PHE A 6 -15.91 -15.97 3.30
C PHE A 6 -14.79 -16.72 3.99
N LYS A 7 -15.05 -17.92 4.52
CA LYS A 7 -14.04 -18.75 5.18
C LYS A 7 -12.79 -19.00 4.31
N PRO A 8 -12.91 -19.49 3.06
CA PRO A 8 -11.73 -19.68 2.20
C PRO A 8 -11.01 -18.36 1.89
N VAL A 9 -11.76 -17.26 1.75
CA VAL A 9 -11.19 -15.93 1.51
C VAL A 9 -10.34 -15.49 2.70
N PHE A 10 -10.87 -15.61 3.92
CA PHE A 10 -10.15 -15.25 5.14
C PHE A 10 -8.93 -16.15 5.39
N ASP A 11 -9.00 -17.43 5.07
CA ASP A 11 -7.88 -18.36 5.23
C ASP A 11 -6.74 -17.98 4.27
N ILE A 12 -7.04 -17.72 2.99
CA ILE A 12 -6.05 -17.24 1.99
C ILE A 12 -5.42 -15.92 2.45
N MET A 13 -6.23 -14.95 2.88
CA MET A 13 -5.73 -13.65 3.34
C MET A 13 -4.89 -13.76 4.62
N ARG A 14 -5.26 -14.66 5.54
CA ARG A 14 -4.54 -14.88 6.79
C ARG A 14 -3.19 -15.52 6.56
N ASP A 15 -3.01 -16.35 5.55
CA ASP A 15 -1.71 -16.99 5.29
C ASP A 15 -0.84 -16.15 4.35
N ASN A 16 -1.43 -15.23 3.58
CA ASN A 16 -0.70 -14.39 2.64
C ASN A 16 0.17 -13.31 3.31
N THR A 17 1.49 -13.36 3.05
CA THR A 17 2.47 -12.41 3.60
C THR A 17 2.31 -10.99 3.04
N LEU A 18 2.04 -10.84 1.74
CA LEU A 18 1.87 -9.51 1.13
C LEU A 18 0.62 -8.81 1.68
N PHE A 19 -0.47 -9.55 1.88
CA PHE A 19 -1.68 -9.01 2.49
C PHE A 19 -1.42 -8.50 3.93
N LYS A 20 -0.68 -9.28 4.75
CA LYS A 20 -0.26 -8.83 6.10
C LYS A 20 0.60 -7.57 6.03
N LEU A 21 1.52 -7.49 5.08
CA LEU A 21 2.38 -6.32 4.91
C LEU A 21 1.58 -5.07 4.53
N VAL A 22 0.57 -5.20 3.67
CA VAL A 22 -0.35 -4.08 3.37
C VAL A 22 -1.02 -3.58 4.65
N ILE A 23 -1.57 -4.47 5.48
CA ILE A 23 -2.20 -4.07 6.75
C ILE A 23 -1.21 -3.33 7.65
N ILE A 24 -0.01 -3.86 7.81
CA ILE A 24 1.03 -3.23 8.64
C ILE A 24 1.37 -1.84 8.10
N MET A 25 1.52 -1.70 6.78
CA MET A 25 1.85 -0.42 6.16
C MET A 25 0.72 0.61 6.31
N ILE A 26 -0.54 0.20 6.15
CA ILE A 26 -1.70 1.07 6.39
C ILE A 26 -1.72 1.54 7.85
N VAL A 27 -1.50 0.64 8.81
CA VAL A 27 -1.46 0.99 10.23
C VAL A 27 -0.32 1.98 10.50
N MET A 28 0.86 1.74 9.93
CA MET A 28 2.00 2.65 10.06
C MET A 28 1.70 4.02 9.46
N ASP A 29 1.05 4.07 8.30
CA ASP A 29 0.67 5.33 7.66
C ASP A 29 -0.33 6.12 8.50
N VAL A 30 -1.33 5.45 9.08
CA VAL A 30 -2.29 6.08 10.00
C VAL A 30 -1.59 6.57 11.26
N VAL A 31 -0.65 5.82 11.82
CA VAL A 31 0.11 6.22 13.02
C VAL A 31 0.97 7.45 12.73
N PHE A 32 1.80 7.42 11.67
CA PHE A 32 2.64 8.58 11.33
C PHE A 32 1.84 9.76 10.81
N GLY A 33 0.73 9.51 10.11
CA GLY A 33 -0.25 10.53 9.75
C GLY A 33 -0.83 11.21 10.99
N SER A 34 -1.15 10.44 12.03
CA SER A 34 -1.61 10.90 13.35
C SER A 34 -0.60 11.74 14.10
N LEU A 35 0.65 11.30 14.13
CA LEU A 35 1.73 12.10 14.73
C LEU A 35 1.92 13.43 14.00
N ARG A 36 1.79 13.45 12.67
CA ARG A 36 1.85 14.67 11.87
C ARG A 36 0.70 15.63 12.22
N ALA A 37 -0.54 15.17 12.19
CA ALA A 37 -1.69 16.02 12.49
C ALA A 37 -1.64 16.59 13.92
N ALA A 38 -1.19 15.79 14.89
CA ALA A 38 -0.98 16.25 16.26
C ALA A 38 0.10 17.35 16.36
N LYS A 39 1.16 17.26 15.55
CA LYS A 39 2.25 18.24 15.49
C LYS A 39 1.84 19.54 14.78
N GLU A 40 1.20 19.42 13.61
CA GLU A 40 0.79 20.55 12.78
C GLU A 40 -0.50 21.23 13.30
N ARG A 41 -1.21 20.58 14.24
CA ARG A 41 -2.56 20.95 14.73
C ARG A 41 -3.58 21.13 13.62
N ASP A 42 -3.32 20.51 12.48
CA ASP A 42 -4.16 20.54 11.30
C ASP A 42 -4.49 19.10 10.89
N PHE A 43 -5.72 18.87 10.44
CA PHE A 43 -6.16 17.56 10.02
C PHE A 43 -5.59 17.27 8.63
N ASN A 44 -4.50 16.51 8.61
CA ASN A 44 -3.89 16.03 7.37
C ASN A 44 -4.77 14.99 6.65
N SER A 45 -4.60 14.89 5.33
CA SER A 45 -5.21 13.92 4.43
C SER A 45 -5.03 12.45 4.84
N SER A 46 -4.02 12.09 5.65
CA SER A 46 -3.83 10.72 6.15
C SER A 46 -4.80 10.30 7.28
N ILE A 47 -5.44 11.25 7.99
CA ILE A 47 -6.43 10.98 9.06
C ILE A 47 -7.79 11.58 8.71
N GLY A 48 -7.84 12.52 7.75
CA GLY A 48 -9.09 13.03 7.22
C GLY A 48 -9.98 11.94 6.66
N ILE A 49 -11.25 12.28 6.48
CA ILE A 49 -12.29 11.38 5.96
C ILE A 49 -11.82 10.72 4.64
N ASP A 50 -11.15 11.48 3.77
CA ASP A 50 -10.65 10.97 2.48
C ASP A 50 -9.52 9.95 2.63
N GLY A 51 -8.61 10.14 3.59
CA GLY A 51 -7.57 9.18 3.93
C GLY A 51 -8.16 7.87 4.45
N GLY A 52 -9.11 7.96 5.38
CA GLY A 52 -9.83 6.81 5.90
C GLY A 52 -10.57 6.03 4.81
N ILE A 53 -11.31 6.73 3.95
CA ILE A 53 -12.02 6.13 2.80
C ILE A 53 -11.03 5.40 1.88
N ARG A 54 -9.87 6.01 1.60
CA ARG A 54 -8.84 5.39 0.76
C ARG A 54 -8.31 4.09 1.35
N LYS A 55 -7.95 4.07 2.64
CA LYS A 55 -7.44 2.85 3.29
C LYS A 55 -8.50 1.75 3.31
N ILE A 56 -9.75 2.10 3.62
CA ILE A 56 -10.87 1.16 3.60
C ILE A 56 -11.08 0.62 2.18
N GLY A 57 -11.04 1.49 1.16
CA GLY A 57 -11.14 1.12 -0.25
C GLY A 57 -10.05 0.13 -0.68
N MET A 58 -8.81 0.33 -0.25
CA MET A 58 -7.69 -0.59 -0.51
C MET A 58 -7.91 -1.97 0.13
N LEU A 59 -8.45 -2.03 1.35
CA LEU A 59 -8.74 -3.31 2.00
C LEU A 59 -9.90 -4.04 1.33
N ILE A 60 -10.97 -3.32 0.99
CA ILE A 60 -12.14 -3.89 0.29
C ILE A 60 -11.74 -4.39 -1.09
N SER A 61 -10.92 -3.64 -1.84
CA SER A 61 -10.47 -4.07 -3.17
C SER A 61 -9.66 -5.36 -3.10
N LEU A 62 -8.77 -5.52 -2.12
CA LEU A 62 -8.02 -6.76 -1.93
C LEU A 62 -8.93 -7.95 -1.63
N VAL A 63 -9.95 -7.78 -0.77
CA VAL A 63 -10.96 -8.83 -0.50
C VAL A 63 -11.67 -9.23 -1.80
N CYS A 64 -12.10 -8.26 -2.61
CA CYS A 64 -12.72 -8.52 -3.91
C CYS A 64 -11.78 -9.24 -4.88
N LEU A 65 -10.48 -8.90 -4.88
CA LEU A 65 -9.49 -9.56 -5.73
C LEU A 65 -9.25 -11.02 -5.32
N VAL A 66 -9.34 -11.37 -4.02
CA VAL A 66 -9.30 -12.78 -3.61
C VAL A 66 -10.44 -13.58 -4.25
N PHE A 67 -11.64 -12.99 -4.35
CA PHE A 67 -12.75 -13.64 -5.08
C PHE A 67 -12.42 -13.83 -6.57
N VAL A 68 -11.78 -12.84 -7.20
CA VAL A 68 -11.32 -12.96 -8.59
C VAL A 68 -10.30 -14.07 -8.73
N ASP A 69 -9.32 -14.18 -7.83
CA ASP A 69 -8.30 -15.22 -7.86
C ASP A 69 -8.90 -16.62 -7.68
N ILE A 70 -9.92 -16.77 -6.82
CA ILE A 70 -10.65 -18.03 -6.65
C ILE A 70 -11.43 -18.42 -7.91
N LEU A 71 -12.07 -17.44 -8.58
CA LEU A 71 -12.89 -17.68 -9.77
C LEU A 71 -12.05 -17.86 -11.05
N CYS A 72 -10.95 -17.12 -11.15
CA CYS A 72 -10.10 -17.02 -12.32
C CYS A 72 -8.63 -16.89 -11.87
N PRO A 73 -7.95 -18.01 -11.59
CA PRO A 73 -6.55 -17.98 -11.19
C PRO A 73 -5.68 -17.52 -12.36
N VAL A 74 -5.13 -16.30 -12.23
CA VAL A 74 -4.22 -15.70 -13.21
C VAL A 74 -2.87 -15.47 -12.56
N ASN A 75 -1.80 -15.82 -13.27
CA ASN A 75 -0.45 -15.51 -12.83
C ASN A 75 0.03 -14.21 -13.51
N LEU A 76 0.24 -13.16 -12.72
CA LEU A 76 0.72 -11.85 -13.16
C LEU A 76 2.22 -11.67 -13.01
N ILE A 77 2.99 -12.76 -12.87
CA ILE A 77 4.43 -12.67 -12.62
C ILE A 77 5.12 -11.81 -13.66
N GLY A 78 4.69 -11.90 -14.93
CA GLY A 78 5.16 -11.12 -16.07
C GLY A 78 5.21 -9.59 -15.86
N PHE A 79 4.36 -9.04 -14.97
CA PHE A 79 4.31 -7.61 -14.67
C PHE A 79 5.26 -7.17 -13.55
N VAL A 80 5.85 -8.11 -12.80
CA VAL A 80 6.81 -7.81 -11.74
C VAL A 80 8.20 -7.66 -12.35
N PRO A 81 8.98 -6.61 -12.04
CA PRO A 81 10.37 -6.48 -12.50
C PRO A 81 11.25 -7.67 -12.10
N GLU A 82 12.13 -8.14 -13.00
CA GLU A 82 13.00 -9.30 -12.76
C GLU A 82 13.83 -9.17 -11.48
N ALA A 83 14.37 -7.97 -11.22
CA ALA A 83 15.14 -7.70 -10.00
C ALA A 83 14.32 -7.92 -8.70
N LEU A 84 13.02 -7.63 -8.71
CA LEU A 84 12.14 -7.90 -7.56
C LEU A 84 11.79 -9.38 -7.44
N ARG A 85 11.63 -10.08 -8.58
CA ARG A 85 11.40 -11.53 -8.59
C ARG A 85 12.60 -12.29 -8.03
N GLU A 86 13.81 -11.89 -8.42
CA GLU A 86 15.05 -12.50 -7.94
C GLU A 86 15.25 -12.25 -6.44
N TYR A 87 15.01 -11.02 -5.97
CA TYR A 87 15.17 -10.67 -4.56
C TYR A 87 14.14 -11.35 -3.64
N MET A 88 12.88 -11.44 -4.07
CA MET A 88 11.80 -12.03 -3.27
C MET A 88 11.58 -13.52 -3.52
N HIS A 89 12.31 -14.13 -4.46
CA HIS A 89 12.17 -15.52 -4.88
C HIS A 89 10.72 -15.93 -5.25
N ILE A 90 9.98 -15.01 -5.89
CA ILE A 90 8.58 -15.21 -6.26
C ILE A 90 8.51 -15.92 -7.61
N GLN A 91 7.85 -17.09 -7.65
CA GLN A 91 7.67 -17.89 -8.87
C GLN A 91 6.35 -17.56 -9.58
N ASP A 92 5.34 -17.17 -8.83
CA ASP A 92 4.02 -16.81 -9.28
C ASP A 92 3.45 -15.71 -8.39
N ILE A 93 2.58 -14.87 -8.97
CA ILE A 93 1.89 -13.83 -8.22
C ILE A 93 0.45 -13.76 -8.71
N SER A 94 -0.49 -13.92 -7.79
CA SER A 94 -1.92 -13.77 -8.07
C SER A 94 -2.30 -12.31 -8.34
N VAL A 95 -3.55 -12.06 -8.77
CA VAL A 95 -4.02 -10.70 -9.02
C VAL A 95 -4.07 -9.91 -7.71
N MET A 96 -4.57 -10.51 -6.62
CA MET A 96 -4.58 -9.86 -5.31
C MET A 96 -3.17 -9.52 -4.84
N GLU A 97 -2.21 -10.45 -4.94
CA GLU A 97 -0.83 -10.23 -4.50
C GLU A 97 -0.13 -9.14 -5.32
N PHE A 98 -0.40 -9.07 -6.62
CA PHE A 98 0.14 -8.02 -7.48
C PHE A 98 -0.35 -6.64 -7.03
N PHE A 99 -1.65 -6.49 -6.78
CA PHE A 99 -2.19 -5.23 -6.24
C PHE A 99 -1.72 -4.95 -4.81
N ALA A 100 -1.56 -5.98 -3.97
CA ALA A 100 -0.98 -5.84 -2.64
C ALA A 100 0.45 -5.28 -2.71
N LEU A 101 1.27 -5.74 -3.66
CA LEU A 101 2.61 -5.21 -3.91
C LEU A 101 2.56 -3.72 -4.28
N LEU A 102 1.65 -3.32 -5.18
CA LEU A 102 1.47 -1.92 -5.56
C LEU A 102 1.04 -1.05 -4.38
N TYR A 103 0.11 -1.56 -3.56
CA TYR A 103 -0.33 -0.89 -2.34
C TYR A 103 0.78 -0.76 -1.31
N ILE A 104 1.63 -1.77 -1.12
CA ILE A 104 2.81 -1.65 -0.25
C ILE A 104 3.72 -0.52 -0.72
N VAL A 105 4.03 -0.44 -2.02
CA VAL A 105 4.86 0.64 -2.56
C VAL A 105 4.23 2.00 -2.30
N TYR A 106 2.93 2.14 -2.55
CA TYR A 106 2.20 3.38 -2.29
C TYR A 106 2.22 3.78 -0.81
N GLU A 107 1.92 2.84 0.09
CA GLU A 107 1.91 3.08 1.53
C GLU A 107 3.30 3.42 2.08
N VAL A 108 4.37 2.78 1.58
CA VAL A 108 5.74 3.14 1.95
C VAL A 108 6.04 4.60 1.58
N LEU A 109 5.61 5.06 0.40
CA LEU A 109 5.76 6.46 0.02
C LEU A 109 4.93 7.39 0.92
N SER A 110 3.71 6.98 1.27
CA SER A 110 2.85 7.74 2.21
C SER A 110 3.48 7.87 3.60
N VAL A 111 3.99 6.76 4.16
CA VAL A 111 4.69 6.73 5.44
C VAL A 111 5.92 7.62 5.40
N LEU A 112 6.75 7.52 4.36
CA LEU A 112 7.95 8.37 4.21
C LEU A 112 7.60 9.86 4.12
N LYS A 113 6.51 10.21 3.44
CA LYS A 113 5.98 11.59 3.40
C LYS A 113 5.61 12.05 4.81
N ASN A 114 4.79 11.28 5.52
CA ASN A 114 4.30 11.62 6.85
C ASN A 114 5.45 11.70 7.88
N MET A 115 6.44 10.82 7.81
CA MET A 115 7.64 10.86 8.64
C MET A 115 8.47 12.12 8.37
N THR A 116 8.67 12.48 7.10
CA THR A 116 9.44 13.67 6.71
C THR A 116 8.80 14.95 7.23
N LEU A 117 7.47 15.08 7.09
CA LEU A 117 6.72 16.25 7.56
C LEU A 117 6.62 16.30 9.10
N SER A 118 6.53 15.13 9.74
CA SER A 118 6.65 15.01 11.20
C SER A 118 8.02 15.43 11.73
N GLY A 119 9.03 15.64 10.88
CA GLY A 119 10.37 16.12 11.26
C GLY A 119 11.33 15.00 11.65
N LEU A 120 11.02 13.74 11.32
CA LEU A 120 11.95 12.63 11.48
C LEU A 120 13.14 12.75 10.50
N PRO A 121 14.32 12.21 10.84
CA PRO A 121 15.55 12.34 10.04
C PRO A 121 15.56 11.52 8.73
N VAL A 122 14.40 11.38 8.06
CA VAL A 122 14.23 10.65 6.79
C VAL A 122 14.23 11.56 5.56
N ARG A 123 14.41 12.88 5.74
CA ARG A 123 14.32 13.89 4.68
C ARG A 123 15.25 13.63 3.50
N ARG A 124 16.47 13.12 3.75
CA ARG A 124 17.43 12.79 2.68
C ARG A 124 16.92 11.66 1.79
N VAL A 125 16.36 10.61 2.39
CA VAL A 125 15.77 9.46 1.67
C VAL A 125 14.58 9.94 0.85
N TRP A 126 13.69 10.74 1.44
CA TRP A 126 12.53 11.29 0.75
C TRP A 126 12.89 12.12 -0.48
N ILE A 127 13.89 13.00 -0.38
CA ILE A 127 14.35 13.82 -1.52
C ILE A 127 14.92 12.94 -2.63
N THR A 128 15.72 11.93 -2.29
CA THR A 128 16.26 10.98 -3.26
C THR A 128 15.15 10.20 -3.98
N VAL A 129 14.18 9.68 -3.23
CA VAL A 129 13.03 8.95 -3.78
C VAL A 129 12.20 9.86 -4.69
N LYS A 130 11.88 11.09 -4.23
CA LYS A 130 11.14 12.07 -5.05
C LYS A 130 11.88 12.44 -6.33
N GLY A 131 13.20 12.60 -6.25
CA GLY A 131 14.06 12.85 -7.41
C GLY A 131 14.08 11.68 -8.40
N PHE A 132 14.13 10.45 -7.89
CA PHE A 132 14.05 9.24 -8.71
C PHE A 132 12.70 9.12 -9.41
N LEU A 133 11.59 9.31 -8.70
CA LEU A 133 10.24 9.26 -9.27
C LEU A 133 10.06 10.32 -10.35
N LYS A 134 10.47 11.57 -10.07
CA LYS A 134 10.39 12.66 -11.05
C LYS A 134 11.21 12.37 -12.33
N LYS A 135 12.37 11.74 -12.19
CA LYS A 135 13.26 11.42 -13.32
C LYS A 135 12.71 10.28 -14.19
N ASN A 136 12.10 9.26 -13.60
CA ASN A 136 11.69 8.05 -14.31
C ASN A 136 10.24 8.07 -14.77
N THR A 137 9.35 8.75 -14.04
CA THR A 137 7.92 8.73 -14.33
C THR A 137 7.46 9.97 -15.11
N GLY A 138 8.24 11.05 -15.14
CA GLY A 138 7.92 12.30 -15.87
C GLY A 138 6.70 13.06 -15.33
N GLU A 139 5.75 12.36 -14.69
CA GLU A 139 4.70 12.89 -13.86
C GLU A 139 5.25 13.28 -12.50
N PHE A 140 4.84 14.47 -12.03
CA PHE A 140 4.78 14.69 -10.60
C PHE A 140 3.77 13.66 -10.09
N VAL A 141 4.23 12.66 -9.36
CA VAL A 141 3.32 12.02 -8.40
C VAL A 141 2.97 13.14 -7.44
N GLU A 142 1.88 13.84 -7.71
CA GLU A 142 1.11 14.58 -6.71
C GLU A 142 0.69 13.50 -5.73
N ILE A 143 1.61 13.09 -4.84
CA ILE A 143 1.27 12.37 -3.63
C ILE A 143 0.51 13.44 -2.85
N GLU A 144 -0.79 13.54 -3.12
CA GLU A 144 -1.64 14.72 -2.93
C GLU A 144 -1.11 15.68 -1.88
N ASP A 145 -0.54 16.77 -2.37
CA ASP A 145 -0.51 18.04 -1.67
C ASP A 145 -1.79 18.84 -2.02
N LYS A 146 -2.91 18.14 -2.22
CA LYS A 146 -4.23 18.79 -2.28
C LYS A 146 -4.77 18.86 -0.87
N GLU A 147 -4.60 20.07 -0.33
CA GLU A 147 -5.41 20.78 0.66
C GLU A 147 -6.56 19.99 1.29
#